data_AF-A0A250ILP1-F1
#
_entry.id   AF-A0A250ILP1-F1
#
_cell.length_a   1.000
_cell.length_b   1.000
_cell.length_c   1.000
_cell.angle_alpha   90.00
_cell.angle_beta   90.00
_cell.angle_gamma   90.00
#
_symmetry.space_group_name_H-M   'P 1'
#
loop_
_entity.id
_entity.type
_entity.pdbx_description
1 polymer ?
#
loop_
_entity_poly.entity_id
_entity_poly.type
_entity_poly.pdbx_seq_one_letter_code
_entity_poly.pdbx_strand_id
1 'polypeptide(L)'
;MTAPTEGTPPAPEWLPVPEAAAAAGVPVRSLYRWIEKKRVPTRQERGTTVVDVAAVCAYAARRAALKASGARAGIADTSAVTAPTVRPVGTGDAGSDRARGIERTGASGTPPTVTRPALTTSGNATPATSDAELAAEVFTRFEEGDTPVDVVREMRIPPERVRALHREWTELRAMGGGGGPSITDRLAELESRLKELTETLPFEVMSVEVNANNAIGRLEGRLEVLERRVAGSSVPPPGFNFGPRR
;
A
#
# COMPACT_ATOMS: atom_id res chain seq x y z
N MET A 1 34.91 1.15 -41.76
CA MET A 1 34.56 1.92 -40.54
C MET A 1 33.22 2.59 -40.80
N THR A 2 32.13 1.88 -40.51
CA THR A 2 30.76 2.43 -40.57
C THR A 2 30.55 3.28 -39.33
N ALA A 3 30.23 4.56 -39.51
CA ALA A 3 29.92 5.46 -38.41
C ALA A 3 28.70 4.92 -37.65
N PRO A 4 28.68 4.97 -36.30
CA PRO A 4 27.48 4.66 -35.55
C PRO A 4 26.40 5.64 -35.98
N THR A 5 25.30 5.12 -36.51
CA THR A 5 24.12 5.90 -36.87
C THR A 5 23.68 6.64 -35.62
N GLU A 6 23.85 7.97 -35.61
CA GLU A 6 23.30 8.87 -34.61
C GLU A 6 21.80 8.62 -34.56
N GLY A 7 21.36 7.88 -33.54
CA GLY A 7 19.96 7.55 -33.35
C GLY A 7 19.21 8.83 -33.02
N THR A 8 18.43 9.32 -33.98
CA THR A 8 17.41 10.34 -33.72
C THR A 8 16.62 9.90 -32.48
N PRO A 9 16.61 10.68 -31.39
CA PRO A 9 15.88 10.29 -30.21
C PRO A 9 14.41 10.11 -30.61
N PRO A 10 13.76 9.01 -30.17
CA PRO A 10 12.36 8.78 -30.50
C PRO A 10 11.55 10.00 -30.08
N ALA A 11 10.66 10.45 -30.97
CA ALA A 11 9.81 11.60 -30.69
C ALA A 11 9.06 11.37 -29.36
N PRO A 12 8.89 12.41 -28.52
CA PRO A 12 8.25 12.25 -27.22
C PRO A 12 6.82 11.74 -27.42
N GLU A 13 6.57 10.55 -26.90
CA GLU A 13 5.26 9.89 -26.96
C GLU A 13 4.40 10.43 -25.81
N TRP A 14 3.41 11.24 -26.16
CA TRP A 14 2.47 11.83 -25.20
C TRP A 14 1.22 10.96 -25.12
N LEU A 15 1.03 10.26 -24.01
CA LEU A 15 -0.12 9.38 -23.80
C LEU A 15 -1.02 9.90 -22.67
N PRO A 16 -2.32 9.55 -22.66
CA PRO A 16 -3.19 9.74 -21.51
C PRO A 16 -2.58 9.13 -20.24
N VAL A 17 -2.82 9.75 -19.09
CA VAL A 17 -2.30 9.29 -17.77
C VAL A 17 -2.43 7.77 -17.54
N PRO A 18 -3.59 7.10 -17.76
CA PRO A 18 -3.69 5.67 -17.49
C PRO A 18 -2.81 4.81 -18.43
N GLU A 19 -2.70 5.20 -19.70
CA GLU A 19 -1.88 4.49 -20.70
C GLU A 19 -0.39 4.70 -20.43
N ALA A 20 0.02 5.93 -20.11
CA ALA A 20 1.38 6.25 -19.72
C ALA A 20 1.81 5.51 -18.44
N ALA A 21 0.90 5.38 -17.46
CA ALA A 21 1.13 4.62 -16.23
C ALA A 21 1.36 3.13 -16.52
N ALA A 22 0.53 2.54 -17.38
CA ALA A 22 0.68 1.16 -17.82
C ALA A 22 2.00 0.94 -18.58
N ALA A 23 2.32 1.82 -19.54
CA ALA A 23 3.56 1.76 -20.32
C ALA A 23 4.82 1.87 -19.45
N ALA A 24 4.80 2.69 -18.39
CA ALA A 24 5.92 2.86 -17.48
C ALA A 24 5.96 1.84 -16.33
N GLY A 25 4.95 0.96 -16.20
CA GLY A 25 4.84 0.04 -15.07
C GLY A 25 4.67 0.73 -13.70
N VAL A 26 4.05 1.92 -13.68
CA VAL A 26 3.84 2.72 -12.46
C VAL A 26 2.35 2.70 -12.09
N PRO A 27 1.98 2.58 -10.80
CA PRO A 27 0.58 2.69 -10.39
C PRO A 27 -0.01 4.04 -10.80
N VAL A 28 -1.21 4.04 -11.39
CA VAL A 28 -1.90 5.25 -11.88
C VAL A 28 -1.97 6.34 -10.81
N ARG A 29 -2.26 5.97 -9.56
CA ARG A 29 -2.30 6.89 -8.41
C ARG A 29 -0.95 7.58 -8.13
N SER A 30 0.16 6.86 -8.29
CA SER A 30 1.49 7.44 -8.13
C SER A 30 1.79 8.43 -9.25
N LEU A 31 1.40 8.13 -10.48
CA LEU A 31 1.58 9.05 -11.60
C LEU A 31 0.79 10.35 -11.42
N TYR A 32 -0.49 10.27 -10.99
CA TYR A 32 -1.26 11.48 -10.66
C TYR A 32 -0.59 12.33 -9.58
N ARG A 33 -0.02 11.72 -8.55
CA ARG A 33 0.75 12.45 -7.52
C ARG A 33 2.01 13.09 -8.07
N TRP A 34 2.70 12.44 -9.00
CA TRP A 34 3.87 13.03 -9.64
C TRP A 34 3.50 14.22 -10.52
N ILE A 35 2.35 14.15 -11.20
CA ILE A 35 1.77 15.25 -11.96
C ILE A 35 1.40 16.43 -11.03
N GLU A 36 0.71 16.15 -9.93
CA GLU A 36 0.33 17.14 -8.91
C GLU A 36 1.56 17.87 -8.33
N LYS A 37 2.62 17.12 -8.01
CA LYS A 37 3.91 17.66 -7.55
C LYS A 37 4.78 18.23 -8.69
N LYS A 38 4.27 18.32 -9.93
CA LYS A 38 4.97 18.83 -11.12
C LYS A 38 6.34 18.17 -11.37
N ARG A 39 6.45 16.87 -11.06
CA ARG A 39 7.69 16.08 -11.22
C ARG A 39 7.87 15.51 -12.62
N VAL A 40 6.80 15.49 -13.41
CA VAL A 40 6.77 14.99 -14.78
C VAL A 40 6.11 16.05 -15.67
N PRO A 41 6.62 16.29 -16.89
CA PRO A 41 6.00 17.20 -17.83
C PRO A 41 4.61 16.70 -18.26
N THR A 42 3.63 17.61 -18.20
CA THR A 42 2.24 17.36 -18.60
C THR A 42 1.74 18.42 -19.56
N ARG A 43 0.82 18.05 -20.45
CA ARG A 43 0.06 19.00 -21.28
C ARG A 43 -1.41 18.57 -21.36
N GLN A 44 -2.27 19.52 -21.69
CA GLN A 44 -3.70 19.26 -21.93
C GLN A 44 -3.93 19.11 -23.45
N GLU A 45 -4.52 17.99 -23.85
CA GLU A 45 -4.85 17.71 -25.25
C GLU A 45 -6.30 17.22 -25.34
N ARG A 46 -7.16 18.00 -26.01
CA ARG A 46 -8.60 17.72 -26.17
C ARG A 46 -9.34 17.45 -24.84
N GLY A 47 -8.98 18.19 -23.79
CA GLY A 47 -9.56 18.05 -22.45
C GLY A 47 -9.03 16.85 -21.65
N THR A 48 -8.09 16.09 -22.20
CA THR A 48 -7.41 15.00 -21.49
C THR A 48 -6.00 15.44 -21.11
N THR A 49 -5.57 15.13 -19.88
CA THR A 49 -4.18 15.34 -19.48
C THR A 49 -3.33 14.22 -20.09
N VAL A 50 -2.36 14.62 -20.91
CA VAL A 50 -1.38 13.69 -21.50
C VAL A 50 0.00 13.97 -20.92
N VAL A 51 0.81 12.92 -20.85
CA VAL A 51 2.10 12.90 -20.14
C VAL A 51 3.14 12.30 -21.07
N ASP A 52 4.36 12.83 -21.03
CA ASP A 52 5.50 12.28 -21.77
C ASP A 52 5.94 10.96 -21.13
N VAL A 53 5.74 9.85 -21.83
CA VAL A 53 6.04 8.50 -21.34
C VAL A 53 7.54 8.33 -21.03
N ALA A 54 8.42 8.91 -21.85
CA ALA A 54 9.87 8.79 -21.64
C ALA A 54 10.29 9.47 -20.32
N ALA A 55 9.70 10.63 -20.02
CA ALA A 55 9.93 11.33 -18.77
C ALA A 55 9.40 10.56 -17.55
N VAL A 56 8.23 9.92 -17.66
CA VAL A 56 7.67 9.04 -16.61
C VAL A 56 8.61 7.87 -16.35
N CYS A 57 9.05 7.17 -17.39
CA CYS A 57 9.97 6.04 -17.28
C CYS A 57 11.30 6.44 -16.65
N ALA A 58 11.90 7.57 -17.08
CA ALA A 58 13.14 8.07 -16.52
C ALA A 58 13.00 8.42 -15.03
N TYR A 59 11.89 9.05 -14.64
CA TYR A 59 11.61 9.38 -13.24
C TYR A 59 11.39 8.12 -12.38
N ALA A 60 10.64 7.14 -12.91
CA ALA A 60 10.42 5.86 -12.26
C ALA A 60 11.73 5.09 -12.04
N ALA A 61 12.58 5.00 -13.06
CA ALA A 61 13.90 4.38 -12.99
C ALA A 61 14.79 5.07 -11.95
N ARG A 62 14.79 6.41 -11.90
CA ARG A 62 15.53 7.17 -10.88
C ARG A 62 15.04 6.85 -9.47
N ARG A 63 13.73 6.77 -9.27
CA ARG A 63 13.14 6.42 -7.96
C ARG A 63 13.49 4.97 -7.57
N ALA A 64 13.43 4.04 -8.52
CA ALA A 64 13.83 2.65 -8.30
C ALA A 64 15.31 2.54 -7.93
N ALA A 65 16.20 3.28 -8.61
CA ALA A 65 17.63 3.32 -8.30
C ALA A 65 17.91 3.91 -6.90
N LEU A 66 17.18 4.95 -6.49
CA LEU A 66 17.27 5.49 -5.13
C LEU A 66 16.84 4.47 -4.07
N LYS A 67 15.81 3.67 -4.37
CA LYS A 67 15.36 2.58 -3.48
C LYS A 67 16.35 1.42 -3.45
N ALA A 68 16.85 1.00 -4.61
CA ALA A 68 17.74 -0.16 -4.78
C ALA A 68 19.15 0.08 -4.27
N SER A 69 19.65 1.31 -4.38
CA SER A 69 20.98 1.67 -3.86
C SER A 69 21.08 1.49 -2.35
N GLY A 70 19.97 1.24 -1.64
CA GLY A 70 19.95 1.15 -0.18
C GLY A 70 20.55 2.39 0.47
N ALA A 71 20.72 3.46 -0.33
CA ALA A 71 21.20 4.74 0.10
C ALA A 71 20.06 5.33 0.92
N ARG A 72 19.99 4.87 2.19
CA ARG A 72 20.04 5.81 3.31
C ARG A 72 20.79 7.00 2.77
N ALA A 73 20.10 8.12 2.60
CA ALA A 73 20.73 9.41 2.41
C ALA A 73 21.49 9.76 3.70
N GLY A 74 22.48 8.92 4.05
CA GLY A 74 23.65 9.31 4.80
C GLY A 74 24.36 10.27 3.89
N ILE A 75 24.27 11.53 4.29
CA ILE A 75 25.12 12.61 3.82
C ILE A 75 26.54 12.06 3.86
N ALA A 76 27.11 11.73 2.70
CA ALA A 76 28.54 11.62 2.57
C ALA A 76 29.06 13.03 2.80
N ASP A 77 29.71 13.25 3.95
CA ASP A 77 30.55 14.41 4.20
C ASP A 77 31.60 14.49 3.08
N THR A 78 31.32 15.27 2.04
CA THR A 78 32.36 15.83 1.18
C THR A 78 33.05 16.96 1.93
N SER A 79 33.77 16.58 3.00
CA SER A 79 34.86 17.37 3.57
C SER A 79 36.17 16.60 3.34
N ALA A 80 36.53 16.46 2.07
CA ALA A 80 37.90 16.12 1.66
C ALA A 80 38.53 17.38 1.06
N VAL A 81 38.85 18.34 1.93
CA VAL A 81 39.88 19.35 1.68
C VAL A 81 41.06 18.97 2.56
N THR A 82 42.07 18.37 1.94
CA THR A 82 43.33 18.00 2.58
C THR A 82 44.32 19.16 2.46
N ALA A 83 44.70 19.69 3.63
CA ALA A 83 45.90 20.47 4.00
C ALA A 83 45.96 21.96 3.57
N PRO A 84 46.46 22.88 4.44
CA PRO A 84 47.82 22.78 4.98
C PRO A 84 47.94 22.79 6.51
N THR A 85 48.95 22.03 6.98
CA THR A 85 49.97 22.40 7.95
C THR A 85 49.62 23.48 8.99
N VAL A 86 49.65 23.09 10.27
CA VAL A 86 50.53 23.65 11.33
C VAL A 86 50.36 22.78 12.60
N ARG A 87 51.48 22.26 13.08
CA ARG A 87 51.75 21.74 14.44
C ARG A 87 52.56 22.84 15.18
N PRO A 88 52.83 22.78 16.50
CA PRO A 88 52.26 21.99 17.62
C PRO A 88 52.15 22.83 18.94
N VAL A 89 51.99 22.12 20.08
CA VAL A 89 52.43 22.44 21.47
C VAL A 89 51.29 22.64 22.47
N GLY A 90 51.31 21.83 23.53
CA GLY A 90 50.56 22.10 24.76
C GLY A 90 50.19 20.87 25.58
N THR A 91 51.19 20.21 26.16
CA THR A 91 51.07 19.21 27.23
C THR A 91 50.31 19.78 28.44
N GLY A 92 49.33 19.06 29.00
CA GLY A 92 48.55 19.51 30.15
C GLY A 92 47.79 18.38 30.81
N ASP A 93 48.51 17.66 31.66
CA ASP A 93 48.07 16.63 32.60
C ASP A 93 47.19 17.19 33.74
N ALA A 94 46.60 16.26 34.51
CA ALA A 94 46.06 16.40 35.87
C ALA A 94 44.59 16.85 36.07
N GLY A 95 43.73 15.85 36.29
CA GLY A 95 42.99 15.63 37.53
C GLY A 95 42.07 16.71 38.12
N SER A 96 40.79 16.37 38.34
CA SER A 96 40.12 16.75 39.58
C SER A 96 38.87 15.94 39.86
N ASP A 97 39.05 15.07 40.82
CA ASP A 97 38.07 14.52 41.75
C ASP A 97 37.47 15.67 42.62
N ARG A 98 36.14 15.79 42.68
CA ARG A 98 35.39 16.53 43.73
C ARG A 98 33.90 16.20 43.60
N ALA A 99 33.36 15.28 44.40
CA ALA A 99 32.93 15.43 45.79
C ALA A 99 31.71 16.36 46.00
N ARG A 100 30.60 15.69 46.39
CA ARG A 100 29.60 16.03 47.43
C ARG A 100 29.15 17.49 47.60
N GLY A 101 27.84 17.69 47.50
CA GLY A 101 27.11 18.78 48.14
C GLY A 101 25.69 18.35 48.49
N ILE A 102 25.42 18.20 49.79
CA ILE A 102 24.14 17.86 50.40
C ILE A 102 23.75 19.08 51.24
N GLU A 103 22.69 19.81 50.87
CA GLU A 103 21.98 20.79 51.72
C GLU A 103 20.52 20.77 51.18
N ARG A 104 19.46 20.30 51.86
CA ARG A 104 18.93 20.43 53.22
C ARG A 104 18.46 21.86 53.55
N THR A 105 17.20 21.94 54.00
CA THR A 105 16.45 23.07 54.59
C THR A 105 15.79 24.00 53.56
N GLY A 106 14.52 24.43 53.65
CA GLY A 106 13.52 24.40 54.71
C GLY A 106 12.85 25.79 54.82
N ALA A 107 11.60 25.94 54.37
CA ALA A 107 10.67 27.04 54.70
C ALA A 107 9.32 26.71 54.02
N SER A 108 8.22 26.36 54.71
CA SER A 108 7.43 27.09 55.70
C SER A 108 6.88 28.44 55.21
N GLY A 109 5.65 28.39 54.68
CA GLY A 109 4.59 29.34 55.05
C GLY A 109 4.29 30.50 54.09
N THR A 110 3.20 30.37 53.32
CA THR A 110 2.15 31.42 53.21
C THR A 110 0.82 30.81 52.71
N PRO A 111 -0.36 31.34 53.12
CA PRO A 111 -1.69 30.78 52.83
C PRO A 111 -2.25 31.21 51.46
N PRO A 112 -3.39 30.62 51.01
CA PRO A 112 -3.90 30.78 49.66
C PRO A 112 -4.69 32.09 49.48
N THR A 113 -4.18 33.00 48.64
CA THR A 113 -4.99 34.11 48.10
C THR A 113 -5.73 33.61 46.86
N VAL A 114 -7.05 33.46 47.02
CA VAL A 114 -8.01 33.17 45.96
C VAL A 114 -8.12 34.39 45.05
N THR A 115 -7.24 34.48 44.05
CA THR A 115 -7.39 35.41 42.94
C THR A 115 -8.16 34.70 41.83
N ARG A 116 -9.46 35.00 41.80
CA ARG A 116 -10.43 34.63 40.77
C ARG A 116 -9.86 34.97 39.38
N PRO A 117 -9.62 33.99 38.48
CA PRO A 117 -9.14 34.28 37.15
C PRO A 117 -10.27 34.91 36.34
N ALA A 118 -10.02 36.13 35.86
CA ALA A 118 -10.81 36.72 34.80
C ALA A 118 -10.73 35.80 33.57
N LEU A 119 -11.89 35.41 33.05
CA LEU A 119 -12.03 34.82 31.72
C LEU A 119 -11.64 35.87 30.68
N THR A 120 -10.34 36.07 30.47
CA THR A 120 -9.83 36.50 29.18
C THR A 120 -9.49 35.23 28.43
N THR A 121 -10.44 34.74 27.62
CA THR A 121 -10.16 33.82 26.50
C THR A 121 -9.31 34.60 25.50
N SER A 122 -8.05 34.81 25.84
CA SER A 122 -7.00 35.22 24.93
C SER A 122 -6.42 33.91 24.40
N GLY A 123 -6.64 33.67 23.11
CA GLY A 123 -6.28 32.44 22.42
C GLY A 123 -4.78 32.19 22.49
N ASN A 124 -4.34 31.49 23.53
CA ASN A 124 -3.05 30.87 23.57
C ASN A 124 -3.19 29.57 22.76
N ALA A 125 -2.97 29.67 21.44
CA ALA A 125 -2.86 28.48 20.58
C ALA A 125 -1.79 27.59 21.20
N THR A 126 -2.23 26.49 21.80
CA THR A 126 -1.36 25.57 22.53
C THR A 126 -0.33 25.03 21.54
N PRO A 127 0.99 25.22 21.78
CA PRO A 127 2.05 24.74 20.88
C PRO A 127 2.04 23.20 20.71
N ALA A 128 1.36 22.49 21.60
CA ALA A 128 1.12 21.06 21.48
C ALA A 128 0.23 20.68 20.27
N THR A 129 -0.73 21.54 19.89
CA THR A 129 -1.62 21.28 18.75
C THR A 129 -0.86 21.35 17.43
N SER A 130 0.03 22.34 17.27
CA SER A 130 0.87 22.45 16.06
C SER A 130 1.85 21.29 15.90
N ASP A 131 2.33 20.73 17.02
CA ASP A 131 3.33 19.67 16.98
C ASP A 131 2.70 18.30 16.62
N ALA A 132 1.46 18.07 17.05
CA ALA A 132 0.68 16.89 16.65
C ALA A 132 0.23 16.94 15.18
N GLU A 133 -0.19 18.11 14.70
CA GLU A 133 -0.52 18.32 13.28
C GLU A 133 0.70 18.10 12.38
N LEU A 134 1.85 18.63 12.79
CA LEU A 134 3.13 18.41 12.09
C LEU A 134 3.48 16.92 12.05
N ALA A 135 3.34 16.21 13.17
CA ALA A 135 3.61 14.78 13.23
C ALA A 135 2.69 13.98 12.28
N ALA A 136 1.40 14.31 12.25
CA ALA A 136 0.43 13.66 11.37
C ALA A 136 0.77 13.89 9.88
N GLU A 137 1.16 15.10 9.50
CA GLU A 137 1.56 15.41 8.12
C GLU A 137 2.85 14.67 7.73
N VAL A 138 3.85 14.66 8.62
CA VAL A 138 5.10 13.91 8.43
C VAL A 138 4.84 12.40 8.29
N PHE A 139 3.97 11.83 9.11
CA PHE A 139 3.60 10.40 9.04
C PHE A 139 2.89 10.08 7.73
N THR A 140 1.99 10.96 7.28
CA THR A 140 1.36 10.83 5.97
C THR A 140 2.43 10.74 4.88
N ARG A 141 3.42 11.64 4.86
CA ARG A 141 4.52 11.57 3.86
C ARG A 141 5.31 10.26 3.91
N PHE A 142 5.58 9.73 5.09
CA PHE A 142 6.24 8.43 5.22
C PHE A 142 5.39 7.28 4.67
N GLU A 143 4.07 7.29 4.86
CA GLU A 143 3.16 6.33 4.25
C GLU A 143 3.12 6.44 2.73
N GLU A 144 3.35 7.63 2.18
CA GLU A 144 3.50 7.85 0.73
C GLU A 144 4.86 7.38 0.17
N GLY A 145 5.77 6.98 1.06
CA GLY A 145 7.11 6.53 0.73
C GLY A 145 8.10 7.66 0.44
N ASP A 146 7.84 8.88 0.92
CA ASP A 146 8.82 9.96 0.93
C ASP A 146 9.91 9.63 1.96
N THR A 147 11.19 9.94 1.65
CA THR A 147 12.28 9.69 2.59
C THR A 147 12.35 10.79 3.66
N PRO A 148 12.92 10.54 4.87
CA PRO A 148 13.12 11.59 5.87
C PRO A 148 13.85 12.82 5.33
N VAL A 149 14.75 12.67 4.37
CA VAL A 149 15.47 13.78 3.74
C VAL A 149 14.56 14.59 2.83
N ASP A 150 13.65 13.94 2.09
CA ASP A 150 12.67 14.64 1.26
C ASP A 150 11.72 15.47 2.12
N VAL A 151 11.25 14.91 3.25
CA VAL A 151 10.38 15.61 4.21
C VAL A 151 11.09 16.83 4.82
N VAL A 152 12.36 16.69 5.23
CA VAL A 152 13.16 17.84 5.72
C VAL A 152 13.28 18.93 4.66
N ARG A 153 13.55 18.57 3.40
CA ARG A 153 13.72 19.53 2.31
C ARG A 153 12.41 20.24 1.96
N GLU A 154 11.31 19.52 1.96
CA GLU A 154 10.01 20.03 1.53
C GLU A 154 9.32 20.85 2.62
N MET A 155 9.27 20.32 3.85
CA MET A 155 8.58 20.97 4.97
C MET A 155 9.49 21.93 5.76
N ARG A 156 10.79 21.98 5.44
CA ARG A 156 11.81 22.80 6.12
C ARG A 156 11.86 22.56 7.65
N ILE A 157 11.55 21.34 8.07
CA ILE A 157 11.58 20.92 9.48
C ILE A 157 13.04 20.60 9.88
N PRO A 158 13.47 20.90 11.12
CA PRO A 158 14.77 20.48 11.61
C PRO A 158 14.98 18.94 11.46
N PRO A 159 16.13 18.49 10.95
CA PRO A 159 16.37 17.06 10.68
C PRO A 159 16.31 16.18 11.92
N GLU A 160 16.72 16.70 13.07
CA GLU A 160 16.59 16.03 14.39
C GLU A 160 15.13 15.68 14.70
N ARG A 161 14.20 16.59 14.40
CA ARG A 161 12.77 16.41 14.65
C ARG A 161 12.18 15.35 13.74
N VAL A 162 12.51 15.39 12.44
CA VAL A 162 12.04 14.38 11.48
C VAL A 162 12.60 12.99 11.81
N ARG A 163 13.83 12.89 12.32
CA ARG A 163 14.40 11.62 12.80
C ARG A 163 13.67 11.06 14.02
N ALA A 164 13.25 11.91 14.96
CA ALA A 164 12.44 11.50 16.11
C ALA A 164 11.08 10.97 15.64
N LEU A 165 10.37 11.74 14.82
CA LEU A 165 9.07 11.35 14.24
C LEU A 165 9.17 10.06 13.42
N HIS A 166 10.22 9.88 12.61
CA HIS A 166 10.41 8.65 11.85
C HIS A 166 10.59 7.42 12.76
N ARG A 167 11.32 7.56 13.89
CA ARG A 167 11.47 6.47 14.87
C ARG A 167 10.12 6.13 15.50
N GLU A 168 9.39 7.13 15.99
CA GLU A 168 8.05 6.95 16.54
C GLU A 168 7.11 6.27 15.55
N TRP A 169 7.11 6.70 14.28
CA TRP A 169 6.32 6.07 13.22
C TRP A 169 6.71 4.61 12.98
N THR A 170 8.01 4.28 12.94
CA THR A 170 8.46 2.89 12.79
C THR A 170 8.07 2.02 13.98
N GLU A 171 8.13 2.57 15.19
CA GLU A 171 7.72 1.89 16.43
C GLU A 171 6.21 1.67 16.47
N LEU A 172 5.41 2.67 16.07
CA LEU A 172 3.97 2.55 15.90
C LEU A 172 3.61 1.51 14.83
N ARG A 173 4.36 1.44 13.73
CA ARG A 173 4.21 0.38 12.71
C ARG A 173 4.53 -1.00 13.25
N ALA A 174 5.53 -1.11 14.13
CA ALA A 174 5.92 -2.35 14.78
C ALA A 174 4.90 -2.79 15.86
N MET A 175 4.35 -1.86 16.64
CA MET A 175 3.40 -2.12 17.74
C MET A 175 1.95 -2.25 17.28
N GLY A 176 1.51 -1.45 16.29
CA GLY A 176 0.11 -1.27 15.92
C GLY A 176 -0.43 -2.19 14.82
N GLY A 177 0.30 -3.22 14.39
CA GLY A 177 -0.24 -4.17 13.39
C GLY A 177 0.03 -3.78 11.93
N GLY A 178 1.24 -3.33 11.61
CA GLY A 178 1.83 -3.50 10.27
C GLY A 178 2.24 -4.94 9.95
N GLY A 179 2.01 -5.88 10.88
CA GLY A 179 2.14 -7.34 10.70
C GLY A 179 0.83 -8.05 10.35
N GLY A 180 -0.22 -7.32 9.98
CA GLY A 180 -1.27 -7.94 9.15
C GLY A 180 -0.64 -8.30 7.80
N PRO A 181 -0.96 -9.47 7.20
CA PRO A 181 -0.42 -9.85 5.90
C PRO A 181 -0.54 -8.66 4.96
N SER A 182 0.56 -8.30 4.32
CA SER A 182 0.59 -7.17 3.40
C SER A 182 -0.51 -7.36 2.36
N ILE A 183 -0.95 -6.30 1.68
CA ILE A 183 -1.99 -6.42 0.65
C ILE A 183 -1.59 -7.49 -0.39
N THR A 184 -0.30 -7.62 -0.68
CA THR A 184 0.26 -8.66 -1.54
C THR A 184 0.17 -10.05 -0.92
N ASP A 185 0.43 -10.21 0.38
CA ASP A 185 0.27 -11.51 1.07
C ASP A 185 -1.21 -11.92 1.14
N ARG A 186 -2.13 -10.97 1.35
CA ARG A 186 -3.58 -11.22 1.29
C ARG A 186 -4.04 -11.59 -0.11
N LEU A 187 -3.47 -10.98 -1.14
CA LEU A 187 -3.73 -11.35 -2.53
C LEU A 187 -3.24 -12.76 -2.82
N ALA A 188 -2.02 -13.10 -2.41
CA ALA A 188 -1.47 -14.45 -2.56
C ALA A 188 -2.30 -15.51 -1.81
N GLU A 189 -2.81 -15.17 -0.62
CA GLU A 189 -3.73 -16.02 0.14
C GLU A 189 -5.07 -16.20 -0.58
N LEU A 190 -5.66 -15.12 -1.11
CA LEU A 190 -6.89 -15.18 -1.89
C LEU A 190 -6.73 -15.97 -3.20
N GLU A 191 -5.61 -15.80 -3.90
CA GLU A 191 -5.28 -16.58 -5.10
C GLU A 191 -5.13 -18.07 -4.77
N SER A 192 -4.44 -18.40 -3.67
CA SER A 192 -4.31 -19.78 -3.20
C SER A 192 -5.67 -20.39 -2.88
N ARG A 193 -6.53 -19.64 -2.19
CA ARG A 193 -7.88 -20.08 -1.82
C ARG A 193 -8.79 -20.24 -3.04
N LEU A 194 -8.69 -19.36 -4.03
CA LEU A 194 -9.42 -19.49 -5.31
C LEU A 194 -8.94 -20.71 -6.09
N LYS A 195 -7.64 -21.00 -6.07
CA LYS A 195 -7.07 -22.17 -6.74
C LYS A 195 -7.54 -23.47 -6.09
N GLU A 196 -7.53 -23.54 -4.76
CA GLU A 196 -8.08 -24.66 -4.01
C GLU A 196 -9.56 -24.88 -4.30
N LEU A 197 -10.38 -23.82 -4.26
CA LEU A 197 -11.79 -23.88 -4.64
C LEU A 197 -11.99 -24.38 -6.08
N THR A 198 -11.18 -23.87 -7.02
CA THR A 198 -11.24 -24.28 -8.43
C THR A 198 -10.86 -25.75 -8.62
N GLU A 199 -9.89 -26.26 -7.85
CA GLU A 199 -9.49 -27.66 -7.87
C GLU A 199 -10.55 -28.59 -7.24
N THR A 200 -11.32 -28.11 -6.26
CA THR A 200 -12.42 -28.88 -5.64
C THR A 200 -13.71 -28.92 -6.47
N LEU A 201 -14.01 -27.88 -7.26
CA LEU A 201 -15.24 -27.80 -8.06
C LEU A 201 -15.46 -28.91 -9.11
N PRO A 202 -14.46 -29.40 -9.87
CA PRO A 202 -14.69 -30.47 -10.84
C PRO A 202 -15.18 -31.77 -10.19
N PHE A 203 -14.81 -32.03 -8.94
CA PHE A 203 -15.23 -33.24 -8.24
C PHE A 203 -16.71 -33.20 -7.83
N GLU A 204 -17.20 -32.04 -7.37
CA GLU A 204 -18.61 -31.88 -7.03
C GLU A 204 -19.50 -31.89 -8.26
N VAL A 205 -19.09 -31.19 -9.34
CA VAL A 205 -19.88 -31.13 -10.59
C VAL A 205 -19.95 -32.52 -11.24
N MET A 206 -18.85 -33.27 -11.30
CA MET A 206 -18.87 -34.64 -11.82
C MET A 206 -19.71 -35.58 -10.94
N SER A 207 -19.72 -35.40 -9.62
CA SER A 207 -20.54 -36.21 -8.72
C SER A 207 -22.05 -35.97 -8.94
N VAL A 208 -22.44 -34.72 -9.20
CA VAL A 208 -23.84 -34.37 -9.53
C VAL A 208 -24.24 -34.95 -10.88
N GLU A 209 -23.37 -34.85 -11.89
CA GLU A 209 -23.65 -35.35 -13.24
C GLU A 209 -23.77 -36.88 -13.27
N VAL A 210 -22.88 -37.60 -12.57
CA VAL A 210 -22.97 -39.06 -12.44
C VAL A 210 -24.25 -39.47 -11.72
N ASN A 211 -24.63 -38.77 -10.65
CA ASN A 211 -25.87 -39.06 -9.94
C ASN A 211 -27.13 -38.79 -10.78
N ALA A 212 -27.12 -37.71 -11.57
CA ALA A 212 -28.20 -37.38 -12.49
C ALA A 212 -28.34 -38.47 -13.58
N ASN A 213 -27.25 -38.88 -14.20
CA ASN A 213 -27.25 -39.92 -15.23
C ASN A 213 -27.74 -41.28 -14.67
N ASN A 214 -27.33 -41.64 -13.46
CA ASN A 214 -27.82 -42.84 -12.77
C ASN A 214 -29.32 -42.75 -12.43
N ALA A 215 -29.84 -41.55 -12.12
CA ALA A 215 -31.26 -41.35 -11.90
C ALA A 215 -32.06 -41.47 -13.21
N ILE A 216 -31.56 -40.89 -14.30
CA ILE A 216 -32.15 -40.99 -15.64
C ILE A 216 -32.26 -42.45 -16.06
N GLY A 217 -31.17 -43.23 -16.00
CA GLY A 217 -31.20 -44.64 -16.37
C GLY A 217 -32.18 -45.49 -15.54
N ARG A 218 -32.35 -45.18 -14.25
CA ARG A 218 -33.36 -45.83 -13.40
C ARG A 218 -34.79 -45.48 -13.83
N LEU A 219 -35.04 -44.24 -14.24
CA LEU A 219 -36.34 -43.81 -14.73
C LEU A 219 -36.67 -44.42 -16.08
N GLU A 220 -35.71 -44.46 -17.00
CA GLU A 220 -35.84 -45.11 -18.32
C GLU A 220 -36.17 -46.61 -18.16
N GLY A 221 -35.46 -47.33 -17.29
CA GLY A 221 -35.76 -48.74 -17.02
C GLY A 221 -37.17 -48.95 -16.41
N ARG A 222 -37.64 -48.04 -15.56
CA ARG A 222 -39.01 -48.09 -15.03
C ARG A 222 -40.06 -47.81 -16.11
N LEU A 223 -39.76 -46.90 -17.03
CA LEU A 223 -40.62 -46.56 -18.15
C LEU A 223 -40.78 -47.76 -19.09
N GLU A 224 -39.70 -48.44 -19.44
CA GLU A 224 -39.73 -49.65 -20.29
C GLU A 224 -40.59 -50.77 -19.66
N VAL A 225 -40.48 -50.97 -18.34
CA VAL A 225 -41.32 -51.94 -17.61
C VAL A 225 -42.80 -51.58 -17.68
N LEU A 226 -43.14 -50.29 -17.57
CA LEU A 226 -44.52 -49.82 -17.69
C LEU A 226 -45.05 -49.99 -19.11
N GLU A 227 -44.27 -49.63 -20.13
CA GLU A 227 -44.63 -49.82 -21.54
C GLU A 227 -44.89 -51.29 -21.86
N ARG A 228 -44.02 -52.20 -21.39
CA ARG A 228 -44.22 -53.65 -21.55
C ARG A 228 -45.47 -54.15 -20.83
N ARG A 229 -45.77 -53.61 -19.65
CA ARG A 229 -46.98 -53.97 -18.90
C ARG A 229 -48.25 -53.49 -19.60
N VAL A 230 -48.24 -52.29 -20.18
CA VAL A 230 -49.37 -51.75 -20.96
C VAL A 230 -49.57 -52.54 -22.25
N ALA A 231 -48.49 -52.87 -22.97
CA ALA A 231 -48.55 -53.68 -24.18
C ALA A 231 -49.01 -55.12 -23.90
N GLY A 232 -48.59 -55.70 -22.76
CA GLY A 232 -49.00 -57.02 -22.30
C GLY A 232 -50.41 -57.05 -21.70
N SER A 233 -50.88 -55.95 -21.10
CA SER A 233 -52.28 -55.76 -20.72
C SER A 233 -53.07 -55.27 -21.93
N SER A 234 -53.08 -56.09 -22.98
CA SER A 234 -54.16 -56.03 -23.97
C SER A 234 -55.46 -56.31 -23.20
N VAL A 235 -56.07 -55.25 -22.69
CA VAL A 235 -57.44 -55.29 -22.20
C VAL A 235 -58.27 -55.67 -23.42
N PRO A 236 -58.87 -56.87 -23.48
CA PRO A 236 -59.72 -57.20 -24.60
C PRO A 236 -60.79 -56.10 -24.71
N PRO A 237 -61.06 -55.58 -25.92
CA PRO A 237 -62.05 -54.52 -26.09
C PRO A 237 -63.34 -54.99 -25.43
N PRO A 238 -64.04 -54.13 -24.66
CA PRO A 238 -65.28 -54.51 -24.01
C PRO A 238 -66.21 -55.06 -25.08
N GLY A 239 -66.42 -56.37 -25.05
CA GLY A 239 -67.29 -57.06 -25.99
C GLY A 239 -68.67 -56.41 -25.87
N PHE A 240 -69.08 -55.73 -26.93
CA PHE A 240 -70.44 -55.25 -27.09
C PHE A 240 -71.36 -56.47 -27.00
N ASN A 241 -71.89 -56.71 -25.81
CA ASN A 241 -72.80 -57.80 -25.54
C ASN A 241 -74.19 -57.36 -26.06
N PHE A 242 -74.42 -57.54 -27.36
CA PHE A 242 -75.74 -57.40 -27.96
C PHE A 242 -76.59 -58.60 -27.53
N GLY A 243 -77.17 -58.52 -26.34
CA GLY A 243 -78.23 -59.44 -25.92
C GLY A 243 -79.43 -59.35 -26.87
N PRO A 244 -80.14 -60.46 -27.11
CA PRO A 244 -81.25 -60.49 -28.06
C PRO A 244 -82.40 -59.64 -27.54
N ARG A 245 -82.77 -58.59 -28.28
CA ARG A 245 -84.06 -57.91 -28.08
C ARG A 245 -85.17 -58.89 -28.45
N ARG A 246 -85.98 -59.26 -27.45
CA ARG A 246 -87.30 -59.86 -27.66
C ARG A 246 -88.31 -58.80 -28.06
#